data_AF-A0A3D0UWD2-F1
#
_entry.id   AF-A0A3D0UWD2-F1
#
_cell.length_a   1.000
_cell.length_b   1.000
_cell.length_c   1.000
_cell.angle_alpha   90.00
_cell.angle_beta   90.00
_cell.angle_gamma   90.00
#
_symmetry.space_group_name_H-M   'P 1'
#
loop_
_entity.id
_entity.type
_entity.pdbx_description
1 polymer ?
#
loop_
_entity_poly.entity_id
_entity_poly.type
_entity_poly.pdbx_seq_one_letter_code
_entity_poly.pdbx_strand_id
1 'polypeptide(L)' 'MTIGPKKKVSKTQSRTRHSTWETINLKKISNTYKVSTCKNCGAKKLAYKVCPVCGYYKGKQVITIKSKGNEKVIDA' A
#
# COMPACT_ATOMS: atom_id res chain seq x y z
N MET A 1 4.34 -3.07 -45.88
CA MET A 1 4.52 -3.70 -44.55
C MET A 1 3.44 -3.17 -43.63
N THR A 2 2.56 -4.04 -43.13
CA THR A 2 1.54 -3.63 -42.16
C THR A 2 2.19 -3.34 -40.81
N ILE A 3 2.02 -2.12 -40.27
CA ILE A 3 2.35 -1.82 -38.87
C ILE A 3 1.32 -2.57 -38.02
N GLY A 4 1.66 -3.80 -37.66
CA GLY A 4 0.74 -4.68 -36.95
C GLY A 4 1.38 -6.03 -36.65
N PRO A 5 0.83 -6.77 -35.67
CA PRO A 5 1.33 -8.09 -35.34
C PRO A 5 1.19 -9.02 -36.55
N LYS A 6 2.32 -9.57 -37.01
CA LYS A 6 2.37 -10.50 -38.15
C LYS A 6 1.53 -11.76 -37.94
N LYS A 7 1.34 -12.19 -36.68
CA LYS A 7 0.51 -13.34 -36.29
C LYS A 7 -0.05 -13.17 -34.89
N LYS A 8 -1.12 -13.92 -34.59
CA LYS A 8 -1.65 -14.04 -33.24
C LYS A 8 -0.61 -14.69 -32.31
N VAL A 9 -0.48 -14.12 -31.11
CA VAL A 9 0.40 -14.65 -30.06
C VAL A 9 -0.16 -15.96 -29.53
N SER A 10 0.70 -16.95 -29.28
CA SER A 10 0.27 -18.24 -28.73
C SER A 10 -0.27 -18.09 -27.31
N LYS A 11 -1.12 -19.03 -26.87
CA LYS A 11 -1.68 -18.99 -25.51
C LYS A 11 -0.58 -19.05 -24.45
N THR A 12 0.44 -19.88 -24.66
CA THR A 12 1.61 -20.01 -23.78
C THR A 12 2.37 -18.69 -23.69
N GLN A 13 2.69 -18.07 -24.83
CA GLN A 13 3.45 -16.80 -24.84
C GLN A 13 2.68 -15.65 -24.20
N SER A 14 1.35 -15.60 -24.38
CA SER A 14 0.53 -14.60 -23.69
C SER A 14 0.52 -14.81 -22.17
N ARG A 15 0.47 -16.07 -21.71
CA ARG A 15 0.46 -16.41 -20.28
C ARG A 15 1.79 -16.09 -19.62
N THR A 16 2.91 -16.46 -20.25
CA THR A 16 4.25 -16.16 -19.71
C THR A 16 4.50 -14.66 -19.62
N ARG A 17 4.09 -13.87 -20.63
CA ARG A 17 4.18 -12.41 -20.56
C ARG A 17 3.41 -11.84 -19.38
N HIS A 18 2.20 -12.35 -19.12
CA HIS A 18 1.38 -11.88 -18.00
C HIS A 18 1.99 -12.25 -16.65
N SER A 19 2.46 -13.49 -16.46
CA SER A 19 3.09 -13.91 -15.21
C SER A 19 4.35 -13.11 -14.91
N THR A 20 5.17 -12.82 -15.92
CA THR A 20 6.37 -11.98 -15.74
C THR A 20 5.98 -10.55 -15.35
N TRP A 21 4.97 -9.97 -16.00
CA TRP A 21 4.45 -8.64 -15.66
C TRP A 21 3.94 -8.58 -14.21
N GLU A 22 3.20 -9.61 -13.77
CA GLU A 22 2.68 -9.69 -12.40
C GLU A 22 3.81 -9.73 -11.37
N THR A 23 4.79 -10.63 -11.56
CA THR A 23 5.94 -10.75 -10.64
C THR A 23 6.74 -9.44 -10.54
N ILE A 24 6.97 -8.75 -11.68
CA ILE A 24 7.68 -7.47 -11.70
C ILE A 24 6.90 -6.41 -10.91
N ASN A 25 5.58 -6.34 -11.09
CA ASN A 25 4.75 -5.36 -10.38
C ASN A 25 4.66 -5.65 -8.88
N LEU A 26 4.50 -6.91 -8.49
CA LEU A 26 4.49 -7.30 -7.08
C LEU A 26 5.81 -6.91 -6.40
N LYS A 27 6.95 -7.17 -7.05
CA LYS A 27 8.28 -6.77 -6.54
C LYS A 27 8.43 -5.25 -6.46
N LYS A 28 7.87 -4.51 -7.42
CA LYS A 28 7.87 -3.04 -7.40
C LYS A 28 7.04 -2.49 -6.23
N ILE A 29 5.86 -3.06 -5.99
CA ILE A 29 4.97 -2.65 -4.90
C ILE A 29 5.61 -2.96 -3.54
N SER A 30 6.18 -4.15 -3.36
CA SER A 30 6.83 -4.52 -2.09
C SER A 30 8.02 -3.62 -1.74
N ASN A 31 8.81 -3.21 -2.75
CA ASN A 31 9.98 -2.35 -2.54
C ASN A 31 9.61 -0.88 -2.28
N THR A 32 8.48 -0.42 -2.81
CA THR A 32 8.05 0.99 -2.69
C THR A 32 7.31 1.25 -1.39
N TYR A 33 6.43 0.35 -0.95
CA TYR A 33 5.63 0.53 0.25
C TYR A 33 6.28 -0.11 1.46
N LYS A 34 6.97 0.70 2.26
CA LYS A 34 7.56 0.26 3.53
C LYS A 34 6.56 0.34 4.67
N VAL A 35 6.50 -0.73 5.47
CA VAL A 35 5.68 -0.82 6.67
C VAL A 35 6.57 -0.62 7.90
N SER A 36 6.12 0.24 8.82
CA SER A 36 6.78 0.56 10.09
C SER A 36 5.86 0.24 11.26
N THR A 37 6.42 -0.13 12.41
CA THR A 37 5.64 -0.26 13.65
C THR A 37 5.31 1.11 14.25
N CYS A 38 4.09 1.27 14.74
CA CYS A 38 3.68 2.48 15.46
C CYS A 38 4.28 2.47 16.87
N LYS A 39 4.93 3.57 17.29
CA LYS A 39 5.48 3.69 18.64
C LYS A 39 4.42 3.78 19.75
N ASN A 40 3.22 4.26 19.43
CA ASN A 40 2.16 4.47 20.43
C ASN A 40 1.34 3.19 20.68
N CYS A 41 0.80 2.57 19.62
CA CYS A 41 -0.09 1.41 19.74
C CYS A 41 0.53 0.07 19.30
N GLY A 42 1.78 0.05 18.82
CA GLY A 42 2.44 -1.16 18.32
C GLY A 42 1.96 -1.67 16.95
N ALA A 43 0.82 -1.19 16.44
CA ALA A 43 0.27 -1.63 15.16
C ALA A 43 1.18 -1.32 13.96
N LYS A 44 1.13 -2.18 12.93
CA LYS A 44 1.80 -1.93 11.65
C LYS A 44 1.12 -0.78 10.91
N LYS A 45 1.90 0.20 10.46
CA LYS A 45 1.43 1.33 9.67
C LYS A 45 2.35 1.59 8.48
N LEU A 46 1.85 2.27 7.47
CA LEU A 46 2.71 2.74 6.37
C LEU A 46 3.74 3.76 6.90
N ALA A 47 4.97 3.66 6.38
CA ALA A 47 6.03 4.60 6.69
C ALA A 47 5.59 6.03 6.31
N TYR A 48 5.99 7.01 7.13
CA TYR A 48 5.65 8.44 6.98
C TYR A 48 4.15 8.80 6.94
N LYS A 49 3.24 7.83 7.14
CA LYS A 49 1.80 8.09 7.29
C LYS A 49 1.37 8.09 8.76
N VAL A 50 0.26 8.76 9.02
CA VAL A 50 -0.48 8.71 10.30
C VAL A 50 -0.92 7.27 10.56
N CYS A 51 -0.89 6.83 11.81
CA CYS A 51 -1.40 5.50 12.16
C CYS A 51 -2.93 5.46 11.99
N PRO A 52 -3.49 4.53 11.20
CA PRO A 52 -4.94 4.43 10.99
C PRO A 52 -5.68 3.86 12.21
N VAL A 53 -4.96 3.32 13.21
CA VAL A 53 -5.54 2.72 14.41
C VAL A 53 -5.65 3.73 15.54
N CYS A 54 -4.57 4.47 15.83
CA CYS A 54 -4.54 5.41 16.95
C CYS A 54 -4.56 6.89 16.54
N GLY A 55 -4.37 7.22 15.25
CA GLY A 55 -4.43 8.61 14.78
C GLY A 55 -3.19 9.45 15.12
N TYR A 56 -2.13 8.84 15.65
CA TYR A 56 -0.89 9.54 16.00
C TYR A 56 0.14 9.57 14.85
N TYR A 57 0.85 10.68 14.75
CA TYR A 57 2.05 10.85 13.92
C TYR A 57 3.13 11.59 14.72
N LYS A 58 4.32 11.00 14.81
CA LYS A 58 5.48 11.55 15.56
C LYS A 58 5.13 11.98 16.99
N GLY A 59 4.28 11.23 17.69
CA GLY A 59 3.90 11.49 19.09
C GLY A 59 2.80 12.54 19.27
N LYS A 60 2.32 13.17 18.20
CA LYS A 60 1.17 14.07 18.23
C LYS A 60 -0.07 13.36 17.72
N GLN A 61 -1.21 13.59 18.35
CA GLN A 61 -2.51 13.16 17.85
C GLN A 61 -2.89 14.09 16.69
N VAL A 62 -3.09 13.53 15.50
CA VAL A 62 -3.42 14.30 14.28
C VAL A 62 -4.85 14.02 13.84
N ILE A 63 -5.33 12.80 14.12
CA ILE A 63 -6.70 12.39 13.78
C ILE A 63 -7.34 11.84 15.04
N THR A 64 -8.48 12.39 15.42
CA THR A 64 -9.31 11.82 16.48
C THR A 64 -10.17 10.71 15.89
N ILE A 65 -9.69 9.47 16.01
CA ILE A 65 -10.41 8.29 15.54
C ILE A 65 -11.39 7.90 16.65
N LYS A 66 -12.68 8.19 16.46
CA LYS A 66 -13.74 7.79 17.40
C LYS A 66 -13.90 6.26 17.35
N SER A 67 -13.19 5.52 18.19
CA SER A 67 -13.66 4.19 18.60
C SER A 67 -14.88 4.40 19.50
N LYS A 68 -15.95 3.61 19.32
CA LYS A 68 -17.13 3.62 20.21
C LYS A 68 -16.67 3.49 21.67
N GLY A 69 -16.60 4.59 22.41
CA GLY A 69 -16.16 4.62 23.82
C GLY A 69 -15.31 5.84 24.18
N ASN A 70 -16.02 6.87 24.65
CA ASN A 70 -15.61 8.00 25.50
C ASN A 70 -14.56 9.00 24.99
N GLU A 71 -15.08 10.22 24.81
CA GLU A 71 -14.43 11.44 24.32
C GLU A 71 -13.41 12.00 25.31
N LYS A 72 -12.26 12.41 24.77
CA LYS A 72 -11.73 13.77 24.97
C LYS A 72 -11.16 14.24 23.63
N VAL A 73 -11.91 15.15 22.99
CA VAL A 73 -11.45 15.87 21.81
C VAL A 73 -10.42 16.88 22.30
N ILE A 74 -9.18 16.78 21.81
CA ILE A 74 -8.21 17.85 21.93
C ILE A 74 -7.84 18.21 20.50
N ASP A 75 -8.36 19.35 20.07
CA ASP A 75 -8.05 19.95 18.78
C ASP A 75 -6.61 20.47 18.80
N ALA A 76 -5.79 20.05 17.82
CA ALA A 76 -4.51 20.66 17.46
C ALA A 76 -4.11 20.29 16.02
#